data_AF-G2QC14-F1
#
_entry.id   AF-G2QC14-F1
#
_cell.length_a   1.000
_cell.length_b   1.000
_cell.length_c   1.000
_cell.angle_alpha   90.00
_cell.angle_beta   90.00
_cell.angle_gamma   90.00
#
_symmetry.space_group_name_H-M   'P 1'
#
loop_
_entity.id
_entity.type
_entity.pdbx_description
1 polymer ?
#
loop_
_entity_poly.entity_id
_entity_poly.type
_entity_poly.pdbx_seq_one_letter_code
_entity_poly.pdbx_strand_id
1 'polypeptide(L)' 'QIPIGPWAKDPTLKELGRFEQLHMQMSVASHAPALFTRVFAWPREQVQLLIEGVKREFRTRDLRLITSYRFVIGRSP' A
#
# COMPACT_ATOMS: atom_id res chain seq x y z
N GLN A 1 -2.42 5.23 13.87
CA GLN A 1 -1.59 4.70 12.78
C GLN A 1 -2.01 3.26 12.55
N ILE A 2 -2.17 2.84 11.30
CA ILE A 2 -2.63 1.51 10.92
C ILE A 2 -1.42 0.68 10.49
N PRO A 3 -1.18 -0.51 11.07
CA PRO A 3 -0.11 -1.38 10.63
C PRO A 3 -0.42 -1.94 9.24
N ILE A 4 0.60 -2.13 8.42
CA ILE A 4 0.51 -2.93 7.20
C ILE A 4 1.15 -4.29 7.54
N GLY A 5 0.32 -5.31 7.69
CA GLY A 5 0.72 -6.67 8.08
C GLY A 5 0.46 -7.03 9.55
N PRO A 6 0.53 -8.33 9.92
CA PRO A 6 0.12 -8.84 11.23
C PRO A 6 1.20 -8.72 12.32
N TRP A 7 1.99 -7.64 12.33
CA TRP A 7 3.11 -7.47 13.27
C TRP A 7 2.72 -6.76 14.58
N ALA A 8 1.55 -6.12 14.63
CA ALA A 8 1.05 -5.45 15.84
C ALA A 8 0.77 -6.46 16.97
N LYS A 9 1.01 -6.05 18.22
CA LYS A 9 0.72 -6.88 19.41
C LYS A 9 -0.78 -6.93 19.72
N ASP A 10 -1.43 -5.77 19.62
CA ASP A 10 -2.87 -5.61 19.83
C ASP A 10 -3.66 -6.50 18.84
N PRO A 11 -4.63 -7.32 19.31
CA PRO A 11 -5.38 -8.23 18.45
C PRO A 11 -6.17 -7.54 17.34
N THR A 12 -6.80 -6.40 17.64
CA THR A 12 -7.59 -5.62 16.69
C THR A 12 -6.70 -5.01 15.62
N LEU A 13 -5.58 -4.40 16.01
CA LEU A 13 -4.62 -3.84 15.05
C LEU A 13 -3.95 -4.94 14.21
N LYS A 14 -3.75 -6.13 14.77
CA LYS A 14 -3.20 -7.27 14.03
C LYS A 14 -4.16 -7.75 12.94
N GLU A 15 -5.45 -7.82 13.24
CA GLU A 15 -6.48 -8.17 12.26
C GLU A 15 -6.59 -7.09 11.18
N LEU A 16 -6.72 -5.83 11.59
CA LEU A 16 -6.75 -4.69 10.67
C LEU A 16 -5.52 -4.67 9.75
N GLY A 17 -4.34 -4.96 10.29
CA GLY A 17 -3.10 -5.04 9.52
C GLY A 17 -3.09 -6.15 8.47
N ARG A 18 -3.79 -7.27 8.68
CA ARG A 18 -3.94 -8.32 7.66
C ARG A 18 -4.76 -7.81 6.47
N PHE A 19 -5.88 -7.15 6.75
CA PHE A 19 -6.72 -6.56 5.71
C PHE A 19 -5.99 -5.45 4.96
N GLU A 20 -5.29 -4.59 5.69
CA GLU A 20 -4.53 -3.50 5.10
C GLU A 20 -3.36 -4.00 4.24
N GLN A 21 -2.68 -5.08 4.65
CA GLN A 21 -1.66 -5.71 3.82
C GLN A 21 -2.24 -6.20 2.49
N LEU A 22 -3.40 -6.87 2.52
CA LEU A 22 -4.09 -7.33 1.31
C LEU A 22 -4.54 -6.15 0.44
N HIS A 23 -5.10 -5.10 1.05
CA HIS A 23 -5.49 -3.88 0.35
C HIS A 23 -4.30 -3.23 -0.38
N MET A 24 -3.17 -3.05 0.31
CA MET A 24 -1.96 -2.47 -0.28
C MET A 24 -1.39 -3.31 -1.42
N GLN A 25 -1.43 -4.65 -1.33
CA GLN A 25 -1.01 -5.54 -2.43
C GLN A 25 -1.79 -5.30 -3.73
N MET A 26 -3.11 -5.14 -3.61
CA MET A 26 -3.99 -4.89 -4.76
C MET A 26 -3.83 -3.47 -5.30
N SER A 27 -3.54 -2.52 -4.41
CA SER A 27 -3.49 -1.08 -4.69
C SER A 27 -2.29 -0.67 -5.57
N VAL A 28 -1.12 -1.32 -5.44
CA VAL A 28 0.14 -0.87 -6.08
C VAL A 28 0.00 -0.65 -7.59
N ALA A 29 -0.64 -1.58 -8.29
CA ALA A 29 -0.76 -1.54 -9.75
C ALA A 29 -1.63 -0.37 -10.25
N SER A 30 -2.49 0.19 -9.41
CA SER A 30 -3.35 1.33 -9.77
C SER A 30 -2.61 2.68 -9.71
N HIS A 31 -1.54 2.78 -8.94
CA HIS A 31 -0.88 4.07 -8.63
C HIS A 31 0.30 4.39 -9.57
N ALA A 32 1.08 3.38 -9.93
CA ALA A 32 2.34 3.58 -10.64
C ALA A 32 2.21 3.84 -12.16
N PRO A 33 1.37 3.14 -12.94
CA PRO A 33 1.51 3.11 -14.40
C PRO A 33 1.44 4.48 -15.09
N ALA A 34 0.44 5.30 -14.77
CA ALA A 34 0.23 6.57 -15.46
C ALA A 34 1.37 7.57 -15.19
N LEU A 35 1.80 7.70 -13.94
CA LEU A 35 2.87 8.62 -13.55
C LEU A 35 4.20 8.23 -14.20
N PHE A 36 4.62 6.97 -14.04
CA PHE A 36 5.93 6.54 -14.51
C PHE A 36 6.02 6.41 -16.03
N THR A 37 4.95 5.99 -16.72
CA THR A 37 5.00 5.86 -18.19
C THR A 37 4.74 7.17 -18.93
N ARG A 38 3.80 8.02 -18.47
CA ARG A 38 3.39 9.21 -19.22
C ARG A 38 4.18 10.46 -18.84
N VAL A 39 4.55 10.60 -17.57
CA VAL A 39 5.29 11.79 -17.08
C VAL A 39 6.79 11.54 -17.11
N PHE A 40 7.23 10.40 -16.59
CA PHE A 40 8.66 10.07 -16.50
C PHE A 40 9.19 9.24 -17.68
N ALA A 41 8.32 8.86 -18.63
CA ALA A 41 8.69 8.10 -19.82
C ALA A 41 9.47 6.80 -19.55
N TRP A 42 9.23 6.14 -18.42
CA TRP A 42 9.85 4.84 -18.11
C TRP A 42 9.30 3.75 -19.03
N PRO A 43 10.14 2.78 -19.46
CA PRO A 43 9.69 1.55 -20.10
C PRO A 43 8.68 0.80 -19.21
N ARG A 44 7.69 0.16 -19.84
CA ARG A 44 6.62 -0.57 -19.11
C ARG A 44 7.19 -1.68 -18.24
N GLU A 45 8.25 -2.33 -18.72
CA GLU A 45 8.96 -3.39 -18.03
C GLU A 45 9.57 -2.88 -16.72
N GLN A 46 10.17 -1.69 -16.75
CA GLN A 46 10.75 -1.05 -15.55
C GLN A 46 9.65 -0.70 -14.54
N VAL A 47 8.48 -0.24 -14.99
CA VAL A 47 7.35 0.04 -14.10
C VAL A 47 6.80 -1.25 -13.48
N GLN A 48 6.76 -2.35 -14.23
CA GLN A 48 6.32 -3.64 -13.69
C GLN A 48 7.29 -4.16 -12.62
N LEU A 49 8.60 -4.00 -12.83
CA LEU A 49 9.61 -4.33 -11.82
C LEU A 49 9.46 -3.50 -10.54
N LEU A 50 9.16 -2.20 -10.68
CA LEU A 50 8.87 -1.33 -9.54
C LEU A 50 7.65 -1.83 -8.76
N ILE A 51 6.55 -2.13 -9.45
CA ILE A 51 5.31 -2.63 -8.83
C ILE A 51 5.58 -3.93 -8.04
N GLU A 52 6.31 -4.87 -8.63
CA GLU A 52 6.64 -6.13 -7.96
C GLU A 52 7.61 -5.95 -6.78
N GLY A 53 8.55 -4.99 -6.88
CA GLY A 53 9.41 -4.59 -5.78
C GLY A 53 8.62 -4.08 -4.57
N VAL A 54 7.71 -3.13 -4.79
CA VAL A 54 6.85 -2.57 -3.73
C VAL A 54 5.95 -3.66 -3.13
N LYS A 55 5.35 -4.52 -3.95
CA LYS A 55 4.57 -5.67 -3.46
C LYS A 55 5.40 -6.62 -2.60
N ARG A 56 6.67 -6.85 -2.95
CA ARG A 56 7.60 -7.68 -2.15
C ARG A 56 7.88 -7.04 -0.79
N GLU A 57 8.08 -5.73 -0.73
CA GLU A 57 8.27 -5.01 0.53
C GLU A 57 7.06 -5.17 1.45
N PHE A 58 5.84 -5.00 0.94
CA PHE A 58 4.62 -5.23 1.72
C PHE A 58 4.46 -6.68 2.24
N ARG A 59 5.13 -7.68 1.64
CA ARG A 59 5.15 -9.07 2.14
C ARG A 59 6.30 -9.32 3.12
N THR A 60 7.27 -8.42 3.22
CA THR A 60 8.46 -8.60 4.03
C THR A 60 8.12 -8.41 5.50
N ARG A 61 8.30 -9.48 6.30
CA ARG A 61 7.89 -9.52 7.71
C ARG A 61 8.78 -8.68 8.63
N ASP A 62 9.98 -8.34 8.16
CA ASP A 62 10.94 -7.52 8.91
C ASP A 62 10.60 -6.03 8.86
N LEU A 63 9.77 -5.61 7.88
CA LEU A 63 9.31 -4.24 7.75
C LEU A 63 8.05 -4.02 8.60
N ARG A 64 8.14 -3.13 9.59
CA ARG A 64 7.01 -2.71 10.43
C ARG A 64 6.32 -1.49 9.85
N LEU A 65 5.79 -1.65 8.64
CA LEU A 65 5.19 -0.58 7.88
C LEU A 65 3.90 -0.06 8.54
N ILE A 66 3.71 1.26 8.50
CA ILE A 66 2.53 1.95 9.04
C ILE A 66 1.96 2.90 8.00
N THR A 67 0.65 3.12 8.06
CA THR A 67 -0.07 4.14 7.29
C THR A 67 -1.04 4.91 8.19
N SER A 68 -1.64 5.97 7.66
CA SER A 68 -2.65 6.75 8.33
C SER A 68 -3.80 7.06 7.38
N TYR A 69 -5.00 6.69 7.79
CA TYR A 69 -6.23 7.10 7.10
C TYR A 69 -6.84 8.28 7.84
N ARG A 70 -7.31 9.26 7.06
CA ARG A 70 -8.17 10.33 7.57
C ARG A 70 -9.52 10.21 6.87
N PHE A 71 -10.57 10.15 7.67
CA PHE A 71 -11.94 10.12 7.19
C PHE A 71 -12.49 11.54 7.26
N VAL A 72 -12.89 12.08 6.12
CA VAL A 72 -13.49 13.41 6.01
C VAL A 72 -14.91 13.20 5.48
N ILE A 73 -15.91 13.64 6.24
CA ILE A 73 -17.32 13.50 5.89
C ILE A 73 -17.89 14.91 5.73
N GLY A 74 -18.40 15.20 4.53
CA GLY A 74 -19.14 16.43 4.28
C GLY A 74 -20.59 16.29 4.75
N ARG A 75 -21.17 17.38 5.27
CA ARG A 75 -22.61 17.52 5.50
C ARG A 75 -23.14 18.68 4.67
N SER A 76 -24.38 18.60 4.20
CA SER A 76 -25.07 19.76 3.64
C SER A 76 -25.00 20.93 4.64
N PRO A 77 -24.89 22.18 4.16
CA PRO A 77 -25.16 23.35 5.00
C PRO A 77 -26.48 23.21 5.74
#